data_AF-A0A6L9JR75-F1
#
_entry.id   AF-A0A6L9JR75-F1
#
_cell.length_a   1.000
_cell.length_b   1.000
_cell.length_c   1.000
_cell.angle_alpha   90.00
_cell.angle_beta   90.00
_cell.angle_gamma   90.00
#
_symmetry.space_group_name_H-M   'P 1'
#
loop_
_entity.id
_entity.type
_entity.pdbx_description
1 polymer ?
#
loop_
_entity_poly.entity_id
_entity_poly.type
_entity_poly.pdbx_seq_one_letter_code
_entity_poly.pdbx_strand_id
1 'polypeptide(L)'
;MNYYVLMNDYNSSLMPRYLHAIVDTENQINEKWDYEGSRHDIPYYLLDKECPNTLYLLCNKNIGKLWFNYYQHNMAHILSDRFFDIINEFKLSDHVLKKLIATSIKDGKTINNSLNYLFFTDKELFLNEKYSILEKDKYGNLIPHKLSFHNESLNYDIFSIRTTLLAGFIFISEKVANRLIKENIKRIKLIKLDEVLNHYCVDFKYDIKANVKKGKIKLP
;
A
#
# COMPACT_ATOMS: atom_id res chain seq x y z
N MET A 1 2.80 21.88 6.60
CA MET A 1 1.62 20.99 6.53
C MET A 1 1.99 19.69 7.22
N ASN A 2 1.14 19.19 8.10
CA ASN A 2 1.37 17.89 8.74
C ASN A 2 0.77 16.79 7.87
N TYR A 3 1.52 15.70 7.71
CA TYR A 3 1.04 14.50 7.03
C TYR A 3 0.88 13.35 8.02
N TYR A 4 0.02 12.43 7.65
CA TYR A 4 -0.21 11.15 8.30
C TYR A 4 0.10 10.05 7.29
N VAL A 5 0.48 8.87 7.77
CA VAL A 5 0.61 7.67 6.96
C VAL A 5 -0.61 6.79 7.19
N LEU A 6 -1.23 6.36 6.09
CA LEU A 6 -2.34 5.43 6.09
C LEU A 6 -1.80 4.00 6.11
N MET A 7 -2.12 3.25 7.15
CA MET A 7 -1.73 1.83 7.31
C MET A 7 -2.95 0.95 7.55
N ASN A 8 -2.84 -0.34 7.25
CA ASN A 8 -3.85 -1.33 7.62
C ASN A 8 -3.92 -1.47 9.16
N ASP A 9 -5.13 -1.59 9.71
CA ASP A 9 -5.28 -1.92 11.13
C ASP A 9 -5.27 -3.43 11.38
N TYR A 10 -4.07 -4.00 11.55
CA TYR A 10 -3.87 -5.43 11.82
C TYR A 10 -4.20 -5.89 13.24
N ASN A 11 -4.65 -4.99 14.13
CA ASN A 11 -5.20 -5.40 15.43
C ASN A 11 -6.64 -5.90 15.28
N SER A 12 -7.32 -5.58 14.18
CA SER A 12 -8.62 -6.14 13.86
C SER A 12 -8.48 -7.59 13.40
N SER A 13 -9.15 -8.53 14.07
CA SER A 13 -9.23 -9.94 13.66
C SER A 13 -9.85 -10.16 12.27
N LEU A 14 -10.52 -9.12 11.76
CA LEU A 14 -11.23 -9.12 10.48
C LEU A 14 -10.40 -8.45 9.36
N MET A 15 -9.21 -7.92 9.66
CA MET A 15 -8.24 -7.44 8.67
C MET A 15 -7.18 -8.52 8.45
N PRO A 16 -7.12 -9.18 7.27
CA PRO A 16 -6.14 -10.23 7.05
C PRO A 16 -4.72 -9.65 7.03
N ARG A 17 -3.81 -10.21 7.84
CA ARG A 17 -2.38 -9.86 7.75
C ARG A 17 -1.78 -10.25 6.41
N TYR A 18 -2.23 -11.38 5.87
CA TYR A 18 -1.87 -11.87 4.56
C TYR A 18 -3.15 -12.07 3.76
N LEU A 19 -3.33 -11.25 2.73
CA LEU A 19 -4.39 -11.47 1.76
C LEU A 19 -3.99 -12.65 0.89
N HIS A 20 -4.67 -13.80 1.07
CA HIS A 20 -4.42 -15.00 0.27
C HIS A 20 -5.06 -14.87 -1.12
N ALA A 21 -4.62 -13.87 -1.89
CA ALA A 21 -5.08 -13.56 -3.23
C ALA A 21 -3.94 -13.00 -4.07
N ILE A 22 -4.06 -13.12 -5.40
CA ILE A 22 -3.16 -12.48 -6.36
C ILE A 22 -3.95 -11.55 -7.28
N VAL A 23 -3.29 -10.52 -7.80
CA VAL A 23 -3.89 -9.64 -8.80
C VAL A 23 -3.40 -10.06 -10.19
N ASP A 24 -4.33 -10.22 -11.12
CA ASP A 24 -4.04 -10.60 -12.50
C ASP A 24 -4.98 -9.86 -13.48
N THR A 25 -4.60 -9.84 -14.74
CA THR A 25 -5.37 -9.39 -15.89
C THR A 25 -6.37 -10.44 -16.38
N GLU A 26 -6.09 -11.72 -16.14
CA GLU A 26 -6.94 -12.84 -16.53
C GLU A 26 -7.69 -13.44 -15.33
N ASN A 27 -8.95 -13.84 -15.53
CA ASN A 27 -9.70 -14.58 -14.52
C ASN A 27 -9.30 -16.06 -14.58
N GLN A 28 -8.36 -16.46 -13.74
CA GLN A 28 -7.92 -17.85 -13.66
C GLN A 28 -8.93 -18.71 -12.88
N ILE A 29 -9.12 -19.95 -13.33
CA ILE A 29 -9.96 -20.95 -12.64
C ILE A 29 -9.15 -22.24 -12.46
N ASN A 30 -8.99 -22.66 -11.21
CA ASN A 30 -8.32 -23.88 -10.81
C ASN A 30 -9.06 -24.52 -9.62
N GLU A 31 -9.75 -25.63 -9.88
CA GLU A 31 -10.53 -26.36 -8.87
C GLU A 31 -9.68 -26.89 -7.69
N LYS A 32 -8.36 -27.03 -7.90
CA LYS A 32 -7.42 -27.43 -6.84
C LYS A 32 -7.02 -26.29 -5.91
N TRP A 33 -7.56 -25.08 -6.12
CA TRP A 33 -7.24 -23.86 -5.36
C TRP A 33 -5.77 -23.46 -5.44
N ASP A 34 -5.12 -23.75 -6.57
CA ASP A 34 -3.72 -23.42 -6.81
C ASP A 34 -3.60 -22.27 -7.80
N TYR A 35 -2.64 -21.39 -7.56
CA TYR A 35 -2.39 -20.22 -8.39
C TYR A 35 -1.46 -20.58 -9.53
N GLU A 36 -1.83 -20.22 -10.76
CA GLU A 36 -0.81 -19.92 -11.74
C GLU A 36 -0.31 -18.51 -11.42
N GLY A 37 0.99 -18.32 -11.24
CA GLY A 37 1.53 -16.98 -10.96
C GLY A 37 1.07 -15.98 -12.02
N SER A 38 0.88 -14.72 -11.64
CA SER A 38 0.50 -13.68 -12.61
C SER A 38 1.55 -13.60 -13.72
N ARG A 39 1.09 -13.55 -14.98
CA ARG A 39 1.99 -13.41 -16.14
C ARG A 39 2.70 -12.07 -16.16
N HIS A 40 2.14 -11.07 -15.50
CA HIS A 40 2.63 -9.70 -15.50
C HIS A 40 3.12 -9.29 -14.11
N ASP A 41 4.13 -8.43 -14.08
CA ASP A 41 4.64 -7.84 -12.85
C ASP A 41 3.69 -6.73 -12.36
N ILE A 42 2.69 -7.12 -11.57
CA ILE A 42 1.73 -6.21 -10.94
C ILE A 42 2.33 -5.67 -9.62
N PRO A 43 2.39 -4.35 -9.39
CA PRO A 43 1.60 -3.31 -10.06
C PRO A 43 2.27 -2.57 -11.22
N TYR A 44 3.51 -2.88 -11.60
CA TYR A 44 4.23 -2.09 -12.61
C TYR A 44 3.62 -2.19 -14.01
N TYR A 45 3.03 -3.33 -14.36
CA TYR A 45 2.32 -3.50 -15.63
C TYR A 45 1.10 -2.58 -15.79
N LEU A 46 0.59 -1.96 -14.72
CA LEU A 46 -0.49 -0.96 -14.82
C LEU A 46 -0.10 0.27 -15.65
N LEU A 47 1.20 0.52 -15.81
CA LEU A 47 1.74 1.62 -16.62
C LEU A 47 1.72 1.31 -18.12
N ASP A 48 1.56 0.04 -18.50
CA ASP A 48 1.52 -0.38 -19.89
C ASP A 48 0.20 0.02 -20.55
N LYS A 49 0.26 0.44 -21.81
CA LYS A 49 -0.93 0.83 -22.59
C LYS A 49 -1.83 -0.36 -22.90
N GLU A 50 -1.28 -1.57 -22.96
CA GLU A 50 -2.01 -2.80 -23.19
C GLU A 50 -2.70 -3.33 -21.92
N CYS A 51 -2.36 -2.79 -20.76
CA CYS A 51 -2.95 -3.22 -19.50
C CYS A 51 -4.46 -2.91 -19.45
N PRO A 52 -5.32 -3.94 -19.25
CA PRO A 52 -6.77 -3.77 -19.29
C PRO A 52 -7.25 -2.82 -18.19
N ASN A 53 -8.45 -2.26 -18.36
CA ASN A 53 -9.06 -1.38 -17.35
C ASN A 53 -9.63 -2.13 -16.14
N THR A 54 -9.85 -3.43 -16.30
CA THR A 54 -10.35 -4.32 -15.27
C THR A 54 -9.29 -5.37 -14.96
N LEU A 55 -9.03 -5.55 -13.67
CA LEU A 55 -8.17 -6.59 -13.10
C LEU A 55 -9.00 -7.53 -12.23
N TYR A 56 -8.46 -8.71 -11.97
CA TYR A 56 -9.04 -9.72 -11.10
C TYR A 56 -8.19 -9.89 -9.84
N LEU A 57 -8.84 -9.88 -8.68
CA LEU A 57 -8.26 -10.35 -7.44
C LEU A 57 -8.65 -11.82 -7.26
N LEU A 58 -7.76 -12.72 -7.66
CA LEU A 58 -7.96 -14.16 -7.63
C LEU A 58 -7.83 -14.65 -6.18
N CYS A 59 -8.93 -15.07 -5.58
CA CYS A 59 -9.02 -15.35 -4.15
C CYS A 59 -9.01 -16.85 -3.83
N ASN A 60 -8.19 -17.25 -2.85
CA ASN A 60 -8.19 -18.61 -2.32
C ASN A 60 -9.34 -18.87 -1.32
N LYS A 61 -9.48 -20.13 -0.87
CA LYS A 61 -10.54 -20.60 0.04
C LYS A 61 -10.65 -19.82 1.36
N ASN A 62 -9.55 -19.23 1.82
CA ASN A 62 -9.43 -18.58 3.13
C ASN A 62 -9.44 -17.05 3.07
N ILE A 63 -9.96 -16.45 1.99
CA ILE A 63 -9.88 -14.99 1.77
C ILE A 63 -10.79 -14.17 2.72
N GLY A 64 -11.81 -14.78 3.31
CA GLY A 64 -12.82 -14.07 4.10
C GLY A 64 -13.76 -13.25 3.22
N LYS A 65 -14.41 -12.22 3.79
CA LYS A 65 -15.49 -11.48 3.09
C LYS A 65 -15.03 -10.28 2.25
N LEU A 66 -13.75 -9.90 2.27
CA LEU A 66 -13.22 -8.72 1.56
C LEU A 66 -14.03 -7.42 1.79
N TRP A 67 -14.50 -7.21 3.02
CA TRP A 67 -15.29 -6.04 3.43
C TRP A 67 -14.45 -4.99 4.16
N PHE A 68 -13.31 -4.64 3.56
CA PHE A 68 -12.48 -3.52 4.03
C PHE A 68 -12.61 -2.34 3.06
N ASN A 69 -12.44 -1.14 3.59
CA ASN A 69 -12.45 0.09 2.77
C ASN A 69 -11.11 0.29 2.04
N TYR A 70 -10.02 -0.14 2.67
CA TYR A 70 -8.65 0.01 2.22
C TYR A 70 -7.84 -1.22 2.62
N TYR A 71 -6.97 -1.66 1.73
CA TYR A 71 -5.93 -2.64 2.02
C TYR A 71 -4.67 -2.30 1.25
N GLN A 72 -3.56 -2.11 1.96
CA GLN A 72 -2.25 -2.02 1.32
C GLN A 72 -1.82 -3.39 0.77
N HIS A 73 -1.54 -3.43 -0.53
CA HIS A 73 -1.11 -4.63 -1.25
C HIS A 73 0.23 -4.35 -1.95
N ASN A 74 1.33 -4.61 -1.24
CA ASN A 74 2.70 -4.27 -1.65
C ASN A 74 2.84 -2.76 -1.96
N MET A 75 3.20 -2.42 -3.20
CA MET A 75 3.40 -1.04 -3.67
C MET A 75 2.11 -0.37 -4.17
N ALA A 76 0.97 -1.06 -4.07
CA ALA A 76 -0.34 -0.57 -4.52
C ALA A 76 -1.40 -0.81 -3.45
N HIS A 77 -2.64 -0.41 -3.75
CA HIS A 77 -3.71 -0.35 -2.77
C HIS A 77 -5.02 -0.90 -3.35
N ILE A 78 -5.71 -1.72 -2.56
CA ILE A 78 -7.07 -2.16 -2.88
C ILE A 78 -8.03 -1.26 -2.11
N LEU A 79 -8.90 -0.57 -2.84
CA LEU A 79 -9.86 0.38 -2.30
C LEU A 79 -11.29 -0.08 -2.61
N SER A 80 -12.19 0.02 -1.65
CA SER A 80 -13.62 -0.04 -1.96
C SER A 80 -14.04 1.21 -2.77
N ASP A 81 -15.10 1.09 -3.57
CA ASP A 81 -15.69 2.24 -4.29
C ASP A 81 -15.97 3.41 -3.33
N ARG A 82 -16.59 3.14 -2.17
CA ARG A 82 -16.84 4.14 -1.13
C ARG A 82 -15.58 4.87 -0.67
N PHE A 83 -14.48 4.16 -0.46
CA PHE A 83 -13.24 4.78 0.01
C PHE A 83 -12.62 5.62 -1.10
N PHE A 84 -12.65 5.12 -2.34
CA PHE A 84 -12.18 5.85 -3.50
C PHE A 84 -12.95 7.16 -3.69
N ASP A 85 -14.28 7.13 -3.61
CA ASP A 85 -15.14 8.32 -3.74
C ASP A 85 -14.73 9.42 -2.76
N ILE A 86 -14.40 9.05 -1.51
CA ILE A 86 -13.96 10.01 -0.48
C ILE A 86 -12.59 10.59 -0.83
N ILE A 87 -11.61 9.76 -1.19
CA ILE A 87 -10.26 10.27 -1.45
C ILE A 87 -10.17 11.06 -2.77
N ASN A 88 -11.04 10.76 -3.74
CA ASN A 88 -11.10 11.44 -5.03
C ASN A 88 -11.62 12.89 -4.93
N GLU A 89 -12.18 13.29 -3.78
CA GLU A 89 -12.47 14.69 -3.45
C GLU A 89 -11.19 15.55 -3.27
N PHE A 90 -10.02 14.91 -3.14
CA PHE A 90 -8.75 15.56 -2.81
C PHE A 90 -7.74 15.52 -3.96
N LYS A 91 -6.67 16.31 -3.84
CA LYS A 91 -5.58 16.31 -4.82
C LYS A 91 -4.66 15.10 -4.61
N LEU A 92 -4.84 14.06 -5.41
CA LEU A 92 -3.92 12.94 -5.50
C LEU A 92 -2.72 13.33 -6.39
N SER A 93 -1.54 12.82 -6.04
CA SER A 93 -0.38 12.83 -6.93
C SER A 93 -0.55 11.84 -8.09
N ASP A 94 0.46 11.72 -8.97
CA ASP A 94 0.34 10.95 -10.20
C ASP A 94 0.04 9.48 -9.88
N HIS A 95 -1.03 8.93 -10.46
CA HIS A 95 -1.47 7.58 -10.15
C HIS A 95 -2.17 6.90 -11.34
N VAL A 96 -2.24 5.58 -11.27
CA VAL A 96 -3.10 4.75 -12.12
C VAL A 96 -4.14 4.08 -11.23
N LEU A 97 -5.38 4.11 -11.70
CA LEU A 97 -6.52 3.44 -11.07
C LEU A 97 -7.11 2.44 -12.07
N LYS A 98 -7.33 1.21 -11.62
CA LYS A 98 -8.00 0.15 -12.38
C LYS A 98 -9.16 -0.41 -11.58
N LYS A 99 -10.20 -0.88 -12.26
CA LYS A 99 -11.27 -1.62 -11.58
C LYS A 99 -10.72 -2.97 -11.13
N LEU A 100 -11.11 -3.42 -9.95
CA LEU A 100 -10.70 -4.71 -9.41
C LEU A 100 -11.95 -5.55 -9.09
N ILE A 101 -12.01 -6.76 -9.64
CA ILE A 101 -13.08 -7.72 -9.36
C ILE A 101 -12.49 -8.88 -8.59
N ALA A 102 -12.93 -9.07 -7.35
CA ALA A 102 -12.55 -10.24 -6.57
C ALA A 102 -13.34 -11.46 -7.05
N THR A 103 -12.63 -12.51 -7.44
CA THR A 103 -13.21 -13.77 -7.91
C THR A 103 -12.64 -14.95 -7.13
N SER A 104 -13.45 -15.99 -6.96
CA SER A 104 -13.02 -17.29 -6.44
C SER A 104 -12.17 -17.98 -7.49
N ILE A 105 -10.93 -18.36 -7.17
CA ILE A 105 -10.11 -19.12 -8.12
C ILE A 105 -10.65 -20.54 -8.35
N LYS A 106 -11.51 -21.07 -7.48
CA LYS A 106 -12.08 -22.41 -7.67
C LYS A 106 -12.99 -22.51 -8.89
N ASP A 107 -13.86 -21.53 -9.06
CA ASP A 107 -15.00 -21.59 -9.97
C ASP A 107 -15.28 -20.26 -10.69
N GLY A 108 -14.40 -19.26 -10.55
CA GLY A 108 -14.51 -17.95 -11.19
C GLY A 108 -15.61 -17.06 -10.65
N LYS A 109 -16.35 -17.49 -9.62
CA LYS A 109 -17.48 -16.72 -9.08
C LYS A 109 -17.03 -15.39 -8.52
N THR A 110 -17.78 -14.33 -8.82
CA THR A 110 -17.55 -13.00 -8.25
C THR A 110 -17.87 -13.00 -6.76
N ILE A 111 -16.90 -12.58 -5.96
CA ILE A 111 -17.00 -12.38 -4.52
C ILE A 111 -17.34 -10.92 -4.21
N ASN A 112 -16.68 -9.98 -4.89
CA ASN A 112 -16.88 -8.54 -4.72
C ASN A 112 -16.44 -7.81 -6.00
N ASN A 113 -17.29 -6.94 -6.54
CA ASN A 113 -17.01 -6.13 -7.73
C ASN A 113 -16.98 -4.62 -7.44
N SER A 114 -17.00 -4.22 -6.17
CA SER A 114 -16.94 -2.82 -5.72
C SER A 114 -15.55 -2.42 -5.25
N LEU A 115 -14.51 -2.94 -5.90
CA LEU A 115 -13.10 -2.67 -5.57
C LEU A 115 -12.38 -1.98 -6.72
N ASN A 116 -11.32 -1.25 -6.36
CA ASN A 116 -10.40 -0.57 -7.25
C ASN A 116 -8.97 -0.90 -6.83
N TYR A 117 -8.06 -0.87 -7.79
CA TYR A 117 -6.63 -1.05 -7.57
C TYR A 117 -5.91 0.24 -7.93
N LEU A 118 -5.38 0.91 -6.90
CA LEU A 118 -4.69 2.20 -7.00
C LEU A 118 -3.18 1.98 -6.88
N PHE A 119 -2.45 2.49 -7.86
CA PHE A 119 -0.99 2.51 -7.86
C PHE A 119 -0.50 3.93 -8.10
N PHE A 120 0.15 4.52 -7.10
CA PHE A 120 0.83 5.79 -7.29
C PHE A 120 2.04 5.58 -8.22
N THR A 121 2.20 6.47 -9.18
CA THR A 121 3.21 6.45 -10.24
C THR A 121 4.31 7.49 -10.02
N ASP A 122 4.22 8.23 -8.93
CA ASP A 122 5.15 9.29 -8.57
C ASP A 122 6.61 8.84 -8.73
N LYS A 123 7.37 9.72 -9.41
CA LYS A 123 8.83 9.69 -9.39
C LYS A 123 9.30 10.10 -7.98
N GLU A 124 10.55 9.84 -7.61
CA GLU A 124 11.15 10.10 -6.28
C GLU A 124 11.22 11.60 -5.87
N LEU A 125 10.19 12.40 -6.16
CA LEU A 125 10.19 13.85 -6.10
C LEU A 125 9.81 14.39 -4.72
N PHE A 126 9.16 13.60 -3.86
CA PHE A 126 8.63 14.11 -2.60
C PHE A 126 9.56 13.98 -1.41
N LEU A 127 10.39 12.94 -1.33
CA LEU A 127 11.28 12.74 -0.18
C LEU A 127 12.49 13.66 -0.27
N ASN A 128 12.68 14.50 0.75
CA ASN A 128 13.88 15.31 0.88
C ASN A 128 14.92 14.57 1.71
N GLU A 129 15.77 13.78 1.05
CA GLU A 129 16.78 12.95 1.70
C GLU A 129 17.77 13.78 2.55
N LYS A 130 18.14 14.98 2.09
CA LYS A 130 19.09 15.86 2.78
C LYS A 130 18.61 16.27 4.17
N TYR A 131 17.31 16.47 4.33
CA TYR A 131 16.69 16.89 5.60
C TYR A 131 15.95 15.75 6.31
N SER A 132 16.01 14.54 5.77
CA SER A 132 15.50 13.33 6.41
C SER A 132 16.62 12.67 7.22
N ILE A 133 16.25 11.94 8.26
CA ILE A 133 17.18 11.10 9.02
C ILE A 133 16.94 9.67 8.55
N LEU A 134 17.83 9.20 7.69
CA LEU A 134 17.74 7.90 7.01
C LEU A 134 18.95 7.03 7.37
N GLU A 135 18.72 5.75 7.60
CA GLU A 135 19.77 4.77 7.89
C GLU A 135 19.62 3.54 6.99
N LYS A 136 20.71 2.99 6.46
CA LYS A 136 20.64 1.76 5.65
C LYS A 136 20.56 0.52 6.54
N ASP A 137 19.60 -0.35 6.25
CA ASP A 137 19.58 -1.70 6.77
C ASP A 137 20.63 -2.59 6.07
N LYS A 138 20.78 -3.83 6.55
CA LYS A 138 21.72 -4.82 6.01
C LYS A 138 21.41 -5.27 4.58
N TYR A 139 20.18 -5.07 4.11
CA TYR A 139 19.72 -5.37 2.75
C TYR A 139 19.79 -4.16 1.82
N GLY A 140 20.14 -2.98 2.36
CA GLY A 140 20.26 -1.73 1.61
C GLY A 140 18.99 -0.87 1.60
N ASN A 141 17.91 -1.29 2.28
CA ASN A 141 16.70 -0.46 2.43
C ASN A 141 16.97 0.73 3.35
N LEU A 142 16.28 1.85 3.13
CA LEU A 142 16.40 3.03 3.97
C LEU A 142 15.36 2.98 5.11
N ILE A 143 15.84 2.98 6.35
CA ILE A 143 15.05 3.11 7.57
C ILE A 143 14.79 4.60 7.81
N PRO A 144 13.53 5.07 7.79
CA PRO A 144 13.22 6.49 7.95
C PRO A 144 12.97 6.87 9.41
N HIS A 145 14.03 7.22 10.14
CA HIS A 145 13.91 7.71 11.52
C HIS A 145 13.22 9.07 11.60
N LYS A 146 13.38 9.89 10.56
CA LYS A 146 12.64 11.15 10.39
C LYS A 146 12.47 11.43 8.90
N LEU A 147 11.24 11.70 8.48
CA LEU A 147 10.94 12.10 7.11
C LEU A 147 10.79 13.62 7.00
N SER A 148 11.38 14.17 5.95
CA SER A 148 11.14 15.53 5.50
C SER A 148 10.78 15.49 4.02
N PHE A 149 9.78 16.27 3.60
CA PHE A 149 9.35 16.31 2.21
C PHE A 149 9.77 17.61 1.52
N HIS A 150 9.93 17.54 0.19
CA HIS A 150 10.10 18.69 -0.66
C HIS A 150 8.81 19.54 -0.74
N ASN A 151 8.93 20.82 -1.09
CA ASN A 151 7.77 21.73 -1.13
C ASN A 151 6.74 21.31 -2.17
N GLU A 152 7.15 20.58 -3.19
CA GLU A 152 6.33 20.00 -4.24
C GLU A 152 5.24 19.08 -3.67
N SER A 153 5.50 18.41 -2.54
CA SER A 153 4.48 17.57 -1.88
C SER A 153 3.31 18.41 -1.38
N LEU A 154 3.50 19.71 -1.10
CA LEU A 154 2.46 20.61 -0.60
C LEU A 154 1.34 20.86 -1.63
N ASN A 155 1.59 20.55 -2.91
CA ASN A 155 0.58 20.62 -3.96
C ASN A 155 -0.44 19.47 -3.88
N TYR A 156 -0.14 18.43 -3.12
CA TYR A 156 -0.91 17.21 -3.02
C TYR A 156 -1.39 16.97 -1.59
N ASP A 157 -2.60 16.43 -1.52
CA ASP A 157 -3.25 16.03 -0.29
C ASP A 157 -2.98 14.57 0.02
N ILE A 158 -2.72 13.78 -1.01
CA ILE A 158 -2.53 12.33 -0.97
C ILE A 158 -1.41 12.00 -1.96
N PHE A 159 -0.36 11.33 -1.48
CA PHE A 159 0.74 10.88 -2.33
C PHE A 159 1.42 9.63 -1.76
N SER A 160 2.34 9.04 -2.53
CA SER A 160 3.22 7.97 -2.06
C SER A 160 4.69 8.34 -2.27
N ILE A 161 5.58 7.69 -1.55
CA ILE A 161 7.02 7.68 -1.84
C ILE A 161 7.45 6.31 -2.38
N ARG A 162 8.61 6.26 -3.03
CA ARG A 162 9.17 5.06 -3.67
C ARG A 162 10.34 4.45 -2.90
N THR A 163 10.96 5.23 -2.03
CA THR A 163 12.14 4.85 -1.28
C THR A 163 11.78 4.68 0.19
N THR A 164 12.71 4.08 0.94
CA THR A 164 12.56 3.69 2.35
C THR A 164 11.69 2.47 2.61
N LEU A 165 11.69 1.99 3.85
CA LEU A 165 10.78 0.95 4.32
C LEU A 165 9.29 1.34 4.21
N LEU A 166 9.00 2.63 4.05
CA LEU A 166 7.64 3.15 3.84
C LEU A 166 7.33 3.38 2.36
N ALA A 167 8.13 2.81 1.45
CA ALA A 167 7.83 2.80 0.03
C ALA A 167 6.46 2.18 -0.23
N GLY A 168 5.66 2.83 -1.08
CA GLY A 168 4.31 2.37 -1.42
C GLY A 168 3.26 2.58 -0.32
N PHE A 169 3.56 3.26 0.78
CA PHE A 169 2.54 3.72 1.74
C PHE A 169 1.93 5.04 1.28
N ILE A 170 0.64 5.24 1.60
CA ILE A 170 -0.04 6.51 1.31
C ILE A 170 0.21 7.51 2.44
N PHE A 171 0.70 8.68 2.06
CA PHE A 171 0.82 9.87 2.89
C PHE A 171 -0.38 10.77 2.62
N ILE A 172 -1.07 11.19 3.67
CA ILE A 172 -2.27 12.01 3.58
C ILE A 172 -2.13 13.27 4.42
N SER A 173 -2.63 14.40 3.93
CA SER A 173 -2.70 15.65 4.67
C SER A 173 -3.69 15.55 5.84
N GLU A 174 -3.54 16.43 6.83
CA GLU A 174 -4.43 16.50 8.00
C GLU A 174 -5.91 16.64 7.63
N LYS A 175 -6.24 17.40 6.57
CA LYS A 175 -7.64 17.53 6.12
C LYS A 175 -8.23 16.21 5.62
N VAL A 176 -7.44 15.37 4.95
CA VAL A 176 -7.87 14.04 4.49
C VAL A 176 -8.05 13.14 5.69
N ALA A 177 -7.10 13.15 6.63
CA ALA A 177 -7.21 12.39 7.88
C ALA A 177 -8.51 12.73 8.64
N ASN A 178 -8.81 14.01 8.80
CA ASN A 178 -10.04 14.48 9.45
C ASN A 178 -11.31 14.04 8.70
N ARG A 179 -11.29 14.05 7.35
CA ARG A 179 -12.40 13.55 6.53
C ARG A 179 -12.64 12.05 6.76
N LEU A 180 -11.58 11.24 6.76
CA LEU A 180 -11.68 9.79 6.98
C LEU A 180 -12.19 9.45 8.38
N ILE A 181 -11.77 10.20 9.40
CA ILE A 181 -12.27 10.07 10.78
C ILE A 181 -13.77 10.41 10.83
N LYS A 182 -14.17 11.53 10.22
CA LYS A 182 -15.58 11.96 10.17
C LYS A 182 -16.48 10.94 9.47
N GLU A 183 -15.99 10.31 8.39
CA GLU A 183 -16.68 9.26 7.65
C GLU A 183 -16.68 7.89 8.35
N ASN A 184 -16.04 7.80 9.53
CA ASN A 184 -15.89 6.59 10.33
C ASN A 184 -15.35 5.42 9.50
N ILE A 185 -14.30 5.69 8.71
CA ILE A 185 -13.63 4.65 7.93
C ILE A 185 -12.93 3.69 8.88
N LYS A 186 -13.42 2.46 8.92
CA LYS A 186 -12.89 1.41 9.80
C LYS A 186 -11.69 0.72 9.18
N ARG A 187 -10.91 0.07 10.05
CA ARG A 187 -9.81 -0.87 9.71
C ARG A 187 -8.57 -0.22 9.10
N ILE A 188 -8.39 1.07 9.34
CA ILE A 188 -7.22 1.84 8.94
C ILE A 188 -6.59 2.46 10.19
N LYS A 189 -5.28 2.68 10.14
CA LYS A 189 -4.54 3.51 11.09
C LYS A 189 -4.12 4.78 10.36
N LEU A 190 -4.31 5.92 11.02
CA LEU A 190 -3.84 7.23 10.57
C LEU A 190 -2.72 7.65 11.53
N ILE A 191 -1.48 7.52 11.08
CA ILE A 191 -0.31 7.58 11.97
C ILE A 191 0.50 8.82 11.66
N LYS A 192 0.89 9.58 12.68
CA LYS A 192 1.75 10.74 12.46
C LYS A 192 3.15 10.30 12.00
N LEU A 193 3.83 11.16 11.25
CA LEU A 193 5.15 10.84 10.66
C LEU A 193 6.22 10.48 11.70
N ASP A 194 6.16 11.05 12.90
CA ASP A 194 7.09 10.79 13.99
C ASP A 194 6.87 9.44 14.68
N GLU A 195 5.68 8.85 14.52
CA GLU A 195 5.29 7.58 15.13
C GLU A 195 5.29 6.41 14.14
N VAL A 196 5.25 6.69 12.83
CA VAL A 196 5.04 5.67 11.78
C VAL A 196 6.07 4.54 11.82
N LEU A 197 7.34 4.83 12.10
CA LEU A 197 8.38 3.81 12.12
C LEU A 197 8.14 2.78 13.25
N ASN A 198 7.68 3.24 14.41
CA ASN A 198 7.35 2.35 15.53
C ASN A 198 6.18 1.43 15.16
N HIS A 199 5.14 1.98 14.54
CA HIS A 199 4.01 1.21 14.06
C HIS A 199 4.42 0.21 12.98
N TYR A 200 5.27 0.61 12.04
CA TYR A 200 5.84 -0.29 11.03
C TYR A 200 6.60 -1.46 11.69
N CYS A 201 7.47 -1.16 12.66
CA CYS A 201 8.24 -2.19 13.37
C CYS A 201 7.34 -3.22 14.06
N VAL A 202 6.25 -2.78 14.69
CA VAL A 202 5.28 -3.66 15.34
C VAL A 202 4.48 -4.47 14.31
N ASP A 203 3.92 -3.80 13.29
CA ASP A 203 3.01 -4.43 12.34
C ASP A 203 3.70 -5.45 11.44
N PHE A 204 4.95 -5.17 11.05
CA PHE A 204 5.76 -6.01 10.16
C PHE A 204 6.84 -6.81 10.88
N LYS A 205 6.85 -6.81 12.23
CA LYS A 205 7.86 -7.49 13.07
C LYS A 205 9.30 -7.15 12.68
N TYR A 206 9.53 -5.89 12.32
CA TYR A 206 10.83 -5.40 11.90
C TYR A 206 11.63 -4.92 13.11
N ASP A 207 12.73 -5.61 13.42
CA ASP A 207 13.66 -5.19 14.47
C ASP A 207 14.76 -4.29 13.88
N ILE A 208 14.73 -3.00 14.21
CA ILE A 208 15.74 -2.03 13.77
C ILE A 208 17.15 -2.49 14.19
N LYS A 209 17.36 -2.85 15.46
CA LYS A 209 18.70 -3.17 15.97
C LYS A 209 19.30 -4.40 15.30
N ALA A 210 18.48 -5.39 14.97
CA ALA A 210 18.92 -6.59 14.27
C ALA A 210 19.16 -6.39 12.76
N ASN A 211 18.60 -5.32 12.17
CA ASN A 211 18.66 -5.06 10.73
C ASN A 211 19.55 -3.88 10.34
N VAL A 212 19.95 -3.01 11.26
CA VAL A 212 20.93 -1.95 10.98
C VAL A 212 22.23 -2.55 10.45
N LYS A 213 22.75 -1.95 9.36
CA LYS A 213 24.00 -2.36 8.75
C LYS A 213 25.16 -2.09 9.71
N LYS A 214 25.68 -3.14 10.36
CA LYS A 214 26.90 -3.04 11.17
C LYS A 214 28.07 -2.65 10.27
N GLY A 215 28.83 -1.64 10.68
CA GLY A 215 30.09 -1.28 10.02
C GLY A 215 31.00 -2.50 9.94
N LYS A 216 31.72 -2.68 8.81
CA LYS A 216 32.72 -3.74 8.70
C LYS A 216 33.76 -3.51 9.80
N ILE A 217 33.83 -4.41 10.78
CA ILE A 217 34.96 -4.48 11.70
C ILE A 217 36.16 -4.80 10.81
N LYS A 218 37.12 -3.88 10.68
CA LYS A 218 38.43 -4.24 10.13
C LYS A 218 39.03 -5.25 11.11
N LEU A 219 39.17 -6.50 10.66
CA LEU A 219 39.99 -7.46 11.38
C LEU A 219 41.43 -6.90 11.39
N PRO A 220 42.13 -6.98 12.54
CA PRO A 220 43.50 -6.49 12.69
C PRO A 220 44.48 -7.15 11.72
#